data_AF-A0A1Y4NVR8-F1
#
_entry.id   AF-A0A1Y4NVR8-F1
#
_cell.length_a   1.000
_cell.length_b   1.000
_cell.length_c   1.000
_cell.angle_alpha   90.00
_cell.angle_beta   90.00
_cell.angle_gamma   90.00
#
_symmetry.space_group_name_H-M   'P 1'
#
loop_
_entity.id
_entity.type
_entity.pdbx_description
1 polymer ?
#
loop_
_entity_poly.entity_id
_entity_poly.type
_entity_poly.pdbx_seq_one_letter_code
_entity_poly.pdbx_strand_id
1 'polypeptide(L)' 'MVCEQTALLSDEALAAALSCLSEQEQEEIFRYYFLRQSQREIGACMGRSRSTAGRHIQLGLQRLRRIMEKRSHE' A
#
# COMPACT_ATOMS: atom_id res chain seq x y z
N MET A 1 15.70 -9.85 6.29
CA MET A 1 15.23 -9.52 7.65
C MET A 1 13.86 -8.91 7.47
N VAL A 2 12.80 -9.65 7.78
CA VAL A 2 11.44 -9.10 7.73
C VAL A 2 11.26 -8.40 9.06
N CYS A 3 11.35 -7.07 9.06
CA CYS A 3 10.93 -6.31 10.23
C CYS A 3 9.40 -6.34 10.23
N GLU A 4 8.82 -7.13 11.12
CA GLU A 4 7.37 -7.15 11.33
C GLU A 4 6.98 -5.82 11.99
N GLN A 5 6.46 -4.91 11.17
CA GLN A 5 5.94 -3.62 11.59
C GLN A 5 4.44 -3.62 11.43
N THR A 6 3.74 -3.05 12.40
CA THR A 6 2.28 -3.00 12.42
C THR A 6 1.83 -1.56 12.65
N ALA A 7 0.85 -1.11 11.87
CA ALA A 7 0.13 0.14 12.16
C ALA A 7 -1.30 -0.17 12.57
N LEU A 8 -1.80 0.59 13.54
CA LEU A 8 -3.20 0.58 13.91
C LEU A 8 -3.95 1.62 13.08
N LEU A 9 -5.03 1.20 12.44
CA LEU A 9 -5.92 2.08 11.67
C LEU A 9 -7.21 2.29 12.46
N SER A 10 -7.51 3.55 12.77
CA SER A 10 -8.79 3.93 13.41
C SER A 10 -9.92 4.11 12.39
N ASP A 11 -9.59 4.29 11.12
CA ASP A 11 -10.56 4.45 10.04
C ASP A 11 -10.97 3.07 9.51
N GLU A 12 -12.17 2.64 9.88
CA GLU A 12 -12.74 1.34 9.48
C GLU A 12 -12.95 1.25 7.96
N ALA A 13 -13.35 2.36 7.31
CA ALA A 13 -13.60 2.38 5.88
C ALA A 13 -12.29 2.20 5.08
N LEU A 14 -11.22 2.87 5.52
CA LEU A 14 -9.88 2.71 4.96
C LEU A 14 -9.34 1.30 5.22
N ALA A 15 -9.51 0.76 6.43
CA ALA A 15 -9.09 -0.60 6.75
C ALA A 15 -9.79 -1.62 5.84
N ALA A 16 -11.12 -1.52 5.71
CA ALA A 16 -11.89 -2.40 4.83
C ALA A 16 -11.50 -2.25 3.35
N ALA A 17 -11.16 -1.05 2.90
CA ALA A 17 -10.70 -0.81 1.53
C ALA A 17 -9.30 -1.40 1.28
N LEU A 18 -8.38 -1.26 2.24
CA LEU A 18 -7.05 -1.87 2.18
C LEU A 18 -7.12 -3.40 2.16
N SER A 19 -8.02 -4.02 2.94
CA SER A 19 -8.24 -5.48 2.92
C SER A 19 -8.73 -6.02 1.57
N CYS A 20 -9.20 -5.16 0.65
CA CYS A 20 -9.59 -5.56 -0.71
C CYS A 20 -8.43 -5.52 -1.72
N LEU A 21 -7.24 -5.05 -1.32
CA LEU A 21 -6.03 -5.05 -2.16
C LEU A 21 -5.27 -6.37 -2.01
N SER A 22 -4.40 -6.69 -2.96
CA SER A 22 -3.45 -7.80 -2.81
C SER A 22 -2.45 -7.55 -1.69
N GLU A 23 -1.90 -8.60 -1.07
CA GLU A 23 -0.88 -8.47 -0.01
C GLU A 23 0.32 -7.61 -0.45
N GLN A 24 0.75 -7.75 -1.71
CA GLN A 24 1.84 -6.93 -2.24
C GLN A 24 1.47 -5.44 -2.31
N GLU A 25 0.28 -5.10 -2.79
CA GLU A 25 -0.19 -3.70 -2.83
C GLU A 25 -0.33 -3.13 -1.41
N GLN A 26 -0.86 -3.93 -0.47
CA GLN A 26 -0.97 -3.54 0.94
C GLN A 26 0.41 -3.25 1.52
N GLU A 27 1.38 -4.14 1.31
CA GLU A 27 2.75 -4.01 1.81
C GLU A 27 3.48 -2.80 1.22
N GLU A 28 3.35 -2.57 -0.09
CA GLU A 28 3.96 -1.43 -0.77
C GLU A 28 3.37 -0.10 -0.27
N ILE A 29 2.05 -0.02 -0.10
CA ILE A 29 1.35 1.16 0.46
C ILE A 29 1.74 1.34 1.93
N PHE A 30 1.79 0.26 2.70
CA PHE A 30 2.17 0.27 4.11
C PHE A 30 3.55 0.88 4.30
N ARG A 31 4.54 0.34 3.58
CA ARG A 31 5.93 0.81 3.59
C ARG A 31 6.06 2.27 3.15
N TYR A 32 5.31 2.67 2.12
CA TYR A 32 5.41 4.03 1.58
C TYR A 32 4.76 5.09 2.50
N TYR A 33 3.53 4.86 2.97
CA TYR A 33 2.78 5.86 3.73
C TYR A 33 3.05 5.82 5.24
N PHE A 34 3.14 4.63 5.82
CA PHE A 34 3.22 4.45 7.27
C PHE A 34 4.66 4.38 7.75
N LEU A 35 5.52 3.67 7.02
CA LEU A 35 6.94 3.58 7.35
C LEU A 35 7.80 4.65 6.66
N ARG A 36 7.20 5.47 5.79
CA ARG A 36 7.88 6.55 5.05
C ARG A 36 9.10 6.10 4.26
N GLN A 37 9.14 4.83 3.83
CA GLN A 37 10.23 4.31 3.01
C GLN A 37 10.15 4.86 1.59
N SER A 38 11.29 5.18 1.00
CA SER A 38 11.37 5.62 -0.39
C SER A 38 11.07 4.47 -1.36
N GLN A 39 10.67 4.80 -2.59
CA GLN A 39 10.50 3.82 -3.67
C GLN A 39 11.77 2.98 -3.91
N ARG A 40 12.95 3.54 -3.63
CA ARG A 40 14.22 2.82 -3.77
C ARG A 40 14.40 1.78 -2.68
N GLU A 41 14.11 2.12 -1.42
CA GLU A 41 14.18 1.19 -0.29
C GLU A 41 13.15 0.07 -0.43
N ILE A 42 11.93 0.40 -0.84
CA ILE A 42 10.86 -0.57 -1.10
C ILE A 42 11.28 -1.51 -2.25
N GLY A 43 11.75 -0.95 -3.37
CA GLY A 43 12.26 -1.74 -4.49
C GLY A 43 13.39 -2.69 -4.07
N ALA A 44 14.36 -2.20 -3.29
CA ALA A 44 15.46 -3.03 -2.79
C ALA A 44 14.96 -4.19 -1.91
N CYS A 45 13.99 -3.92 -1.02
CA CYS A 45 13.39 -4.95 -0.16
C CYS A 45 12.65 -6.04 -0.97
N MET A 46 12.10 -5.67 -2.13
CA MET A 46 11.29 -6.55 -2.97
C MET A 46 12.04 -7.13 -4.19
N GLY A 47 13.36 -6.88 -4.31
CA GLY A 47 14.15 -7.30 -5.46
C GLY A 47 13.72 -6.63 -6.78
N ARG A 48 13.21 -5.40 -6.72
CA ARG A 48 12.70 -4.61 -7.85
C ARG A 48 13.46 -3.31 -8.03
N SER A 49 13.38 -2.75 -9.24
CA SER A 49 13.88 -1.40 -9.51
C SER A 49 13.04 -0.33 -8.79
N ARG A 50 13.62 0.85 -8.55
CA ARG A 50 12.90 2.02 -8.03
C ARG A 50 11.66 2.36 -8.85
N SER A 51 11.77 2.34 -10.18
CA SER A 51 10.66 2.68 -11.08
C SER A 51 9.55 1.63 -11.06
N THR A 52 9.90 0.34 -10.96
CA THR A 52 8.92 -0.73 -10.79
C THR A 52 8.14 -0.56 -9.49
N ALA A 53 8.84 -0.34 -8.37
CA ALA A 53 8.19 -0.09 -7.07
C ALA A 53 7.29 1.15 -7.11
N GLY A 54 7.78 2.26 -7.67
CA GLY A 54 6.98 3.48 -7.84
C GLY A 54 5.71 3.26 -8.67
N ARG A 55 5.79 2.50 -9.76
CA ARG A 55 4.62 2.17 -10.58
C ARG A 55 3.61 1.31 -9.83
N HIS A 56 4.06 0.29 -9.10
CA HIS A 56 3.16 -0.57 -8.34
C HIS A 56 2.46 0.19 -7.21
N ILE A 57 3.19 1.00 -6.45
CA ILE A 57 2.61 1.89 -5.43
C ILE A 57 1.52 2.77 -6.04
N GLN A 58 1.78 3.40 -7.19
CA GLN A 58 0.80 4.26 -7.85
C GLN A 58 -0.44 3.48 -8.31
N LEU A 59 -0.27 2.27 -8.85
CA LEU A 59 -1.40 1.41 -9.25
C LEU A 59 -2.22 0.95 -8.04
N GLY A 60 -1.56 0.57 -6.95
CA GLY A 60 -2.22 0.21 -5.69
C GLY A 60 -3.05 1.36 -5.13
N LEU A 61 -2.52 2.59 -5.14
CA LEU A 61 -3.24 3.78 -4.70
C LEU A 61 -4.44 4.12 -5.60
N GLN A 62 -4.30 3.98 -6.92
CA GLN A 62 -5.41 4.16 -7.84
C GLN A 62 -6.53 3.14 -7.60
N ARG A 63 -6.16 1.88 -7.28
CA ARG A 63 -7.12 0.84 -6.94
C ARG A 63 -7.79 1.11 -5.59
N LEU A 64 -7.02 1.49 -4.57
CA LEU A 64 -7.53 1.87 -3.25
C LEU A 64 -8.56 2.99 -3.38
N ARG A 65 -8.22 4.06 -4.11
CA ARG A 65 -9.14 5.17 -4.37
C ARG A 65 -10.44 4.68 -5.02
N ARG A 66 -10.36 3.84 -6.05
CA ARG A 66 -11.55 3.29 -6.72
C ARG A 66 -12.44 2.47 -5.77
N ILE A 67 -11.83 1.69 -4.87
CA ILE A 67 -12.56 0.89 -3.88
C ILE A 67 -13.30 1.82 -2.91
N MET A 68 -12.60 2.82 -2.38
CA MET A 68 -13.19 3.80 -1.45
C MET A 68 -14.29 4.63 -2.13
N GLU A 69 -14.09 5.06 -3.38
CA GLU A 69 -15.12 5.76 -4.15
C GLU A 69 -16.37 4.88 -4.30
N LYS A 70 -16.25 3.61 -4.66
CA LYS A 70 -17.41 2.70 -4.77
C LYS A 70 -18.15 2.54 -3.44
N ARG A 71 -17.41 2.31 -2.36
CA ARG A 71 -17.98 2.12 -1.01
C ARG A 71 -18.66 3.37 -0.46
N SER A 72 -18.30 4.56 -0.95
CA SER A 72 -18.95 5.82 -0.55
C SER A 72 -20.32 6.03 -1.22
N HIS A 73 -20.69 5.21 -2.21
CA HIS A 73 -21.97 5.30 -2.93
C HIS A 73 -22.91 4.12 -2.60
N GLU A 74 -22.52 3.26 -1.66
CA GLU A 74 -23.33 2.18 -1.08
C GLU A 74 -23.97 2.63 0.23
#